data_AF-A0AAV5GWY2-F1
#
_entry.id   AF-A0AAV5GWY2-F1
#
_cell.length_a   1.000
_cell.length_b   1.000
_cell.length_c   1.000
_cell.angle_alpha   90.00
_cell.angle_beta   90.00
_cell.angle_gamma   90.00
#
_symmetry.space_group_name_H-M   'P 1'
#
loop_
_entity.id
_entity.type
_entity.pdbx_description
1 polymer ?
#
loop_
_entity_poly.entity_id
_entity_poly.type
_entity_poly.pdbx_seq_one_letter_code
_entity_poly.pdbx_strand_id
1 'polypeptide(L)'
;MSSPSSEGSHAGAEEGGEPLDGAQSFPGGPAPGSAPASADAPLEGNPPLDDLDTSVFPAPPAFFHRYTDRNLALPPDALIDDVPGELRPFLRADLDPPNVDWIVEEGSYSVFGETWPIDEKVPTLQEMGVPEMFDPNADRKASLQSLLRTLIVSYTQLLDALLAPPPSLAHPQPPLPDGRPPPSDSERLTEHMRLIAINMHYLINELRPARETLKAMMRAQIELRKAKTVAIRQRCFEITTTLSSLHTDVLAAASPTAPASSASATLSAADETLEALEKLRIIVDAMVR
;
A
#
# COMPACT_ATOMS: atom_id res chain seq x y z
N MET A 1 70.86 34.80 -8.99
CA MET A 1 71.59 35.78 -8.17
C MET A 1 70.57 36.72 -7.53
N SER A 2 70.21 36.43 -6.29
CA SER A 2 69.55 37.33 -5.33
C SER A 2 69.73 36.68 -3.95
N SER A 3 70.20 37.49 -3.01
CA SER A 3 70.82 37.11 -1.75
C SER A 3 69.81 36.71 -0.64
N PRO A 4 70.31 36.15 0.49
CA PRO A 4 69.52 35.51 1.56
C PRO A 4 69.38 36.36 2.83
N SER A 5 68.51 35.96 3.75
CA SER A 5 68.42 36.28 5.21
C SER A 5 67.14 35.61 5.74
N SER A 6 66.92 35.23 6.99
CA SER A 6 67.65 35.13 8.26
C SER A 6 66.57 34.61 9.22
N GLU A 7 66.77 33.52 9.97
CA GLU A 7 65.92 33.26 11.14
C GLU A 7 66.68 32.45 12.19
N GLY A 8 66.81 33.05 13.37
CA GLY A 8 67.14 32.39 14.62
C GLY A 8 66.18 32.87 15.70
N SER A 9 65.69 31.96 16.55
CA SER A 9 65.12 32.24 17.87
C SER A 9 64.92 30.90 18.58
N HIS A 10 65.79 30.53 19.51
CA HIS A 10 65.77 30.75 20.97
C HIS A 10 64.75 29.90 21.76
N ALA A 11 65.31 29.17 22.72
CA ALA A 11 64.67 28.29 23.69
C ALA A 11 64.27 29.02 24.99
N GLY A 12 63.28 28.45 25.68
CA GLY A 12 63.19 28.41 27.15
C GLY A 12 62.07 29.23 27.81
N ALA A 13 61.16 28.56 28.54
CA ALA A 13 60.69 28.94 29.88
C ALA A 13 59.75 27.86 30.48
N GLU A 14 60.07 27.44 31.70
CA GLU A 14 59.28 26.61 32.63
C GLU A 14 58.34 27.47 33.49
N GLU A 15 57.21 26.89 33.92
CA GLU A 15 56.43 27.12 35.17
C GLU A 15 55.30 26.06 35.13
N GLY A 16 54.86 25.29 36.14
CA GLY A 16 54.90 25.35 37.61
C GLY A 16 53.47 25.09 38.13
N GLY A 17 53.22 24.05 38.96
CA GLY A 17 52.00 23.95 39.79
C GLY A 17 51.22 22.61 39.83
N GLU A 18 51.46 21.82 40.88
CA GLU A 18 50.82 20.56 41.36
C GLU A 18 49.50 20.81 42.18
N PRO A 19 48.86 19.82 42.86
CA PRO A 19 47.99 18.72 42.41
C PRO A 19 46.62 18.78 43.16
N LEU A 20 45.80 17.70 43.20
CA LEU A 20 45.07 17.24 44.41
C LEU A 20 44.19 16.00 44.14
N ASP A 21 44.33 15.03 45.03
CA ASP A 21 43.69 13.71 45.14
C ASP A 21 42.68 13.74 46.31
N GLY A 22 41.69 12.83 46.34
CA GLY A 22 40.97 12.50 47.59
C GLY A 22 39.43 12.46 47.60
N ALA A 23 38.88 11.27 47.34
CA ALA A 23 38.12 10.45 48.30
C ALA A 23 36.60 10.64 48.58
N GLN A 24 35.99 9.45 48.85
CA GLN A 24 34.82 9.11 49.69
C GLN A 24 33.46 8.96 48.96
N SER A 25 32.81 7.80 48.77
CA SER A 25 32.53 6.56 49.56
C SER A 25 31.08 6.50 50.07
N PHE A 26 30.35 5.47 49.60
CA PHE A 26 29.05 4.98 50.08
C PHE A 26 29.10 4.45 51.53
N PRO A 27 27.93 4.40 52.21
CA PRO A 27 27.49 3.16 52.87
C PRO A 27 25.97 2.91 52.61
N GLY A 28 25.35 1.73 52.67
CA GLY A 28 25.71 0.43 53.25
C GLY A 28 24.64 -0.05 54.25
N GLY A 29 23.74 -0.97 53.85
CA GLY A 29 23.20 -2.06 54.70
C GLY A 29 21.88 -1.88 55.52
N PRO A 30 21.23 -2.98 55.99
CA PRO A 30 19.76 -3.20 55.89
C PRO A 30 18.94 -3.61 57.17
N ALA A 31 17.59 -3.47 57.09
CA ALA A 31 16.44 -4.20 57.75
C ALA A 31 16.29 -4.26 59.31
N PRO A 32 15.17 -4.73 59.96
CA PRO A 32 13.76 -5.02 59.57
C PRO A 32 12.63 -4.54 60.55
N GLY A 33 11.35 -4.63 60.16
CA GLY A 33 10.25 -5.11 61.04
C GLY A 33 9.19 -4.13 61.62
N SER A 34 7.92 -4.34 61.23
CA SER A 34 6.66 -4.34 62.03
C SER A 34 5.48 -3.51 61.46
N ALA A 35 4.41 -4.23 61.13
CA ALA A 35 3.01 -3.79 61.14
C ALA A 35 2.33 -4.45 62.37
N PRO A 36 1.02 -4.28 62.70
CA PRO A 36 -0.05 -3.48 62.07
C PRO A 36 -0.94 -2.70 63.09
N ALA A 37 -1.87 -1.85 62.63
CA ALA A 37 -3.18 -1.65 63.26
C ALA A 37 -4.11 -0.76 62.41
N SER A 38 -5.32 -1.26 62.21
CA SER A 38 -6.42 -0.76 61.38
C SER A 38 -7.24 0.35 62.04
N ALA A 39 -7.85 1.24 61.24
CA ALA A 39 -9.10 1.92 61.59
C ALA A 39 -9.85 2.38 60.31
N ASP A 40 -11.11 1.91 60.22
CA ASP A 40 -12.11 2.18 59.19
C ASP A 40 -12.45 3.67 58.96
N ALA A 41 -12.70 4.04 57.69
CA ALA A 41 -13.78 4.96 57.29
C ALA A 41 -14.10 4.79 55.79
N PRO A 42 -15.38 4.86 55.36
CA PRO A 42 -15.84 4.39 54.06
C PRO A 42 -15.82 5.51 53.01
N LEU A 43 -15.20 5.27 51.86
CA LEU A 43 -15.29 6.17 50.71
C LEU A 43 -16.10 5.50 49.59
N GLU A 44 -17.25 6.12 49.38
CA GLU A 44 -18.05 6.31 48.17
C GLU A 44 -17.69 5.50 46.91
N GLY A 45 -18.76 4.99 46.29
CA GLY A 45 -18.74 4.11 45.13
C GLY A 45 -17.78 4.56 44.05
N ASN A 46 -16.77 3.73 43.83
CA ASN A 46 -15.99 3.71 42.61
C ASN A 46 -16.97 3.59 41.42
N PRO A 47 -16.88 4.40 40.35
CA PRO A 47 -17.63 4.12 39.13
C PRO A 47 -17.31 2.68 38.68
N PRO A 48 -18.28 1.95 38.07
CA PRO A 48 -18.01 0.60 37.63
C PRO A 48 -16.79 0.64 36.72
N LEU A 49 -15.74 -0.09 37.13
CA LEU A 49 -14.54 -0.28 36.35
C LEU A 49 -14.98 -0.72 34.96
N ASP A 50 -14.48 -0.02 33.94
CA ASP A 50 -14.73 -0.32 32.55
C ASP A 50 -14.32 -1.78 32.25
N ASP A 51 -15.26 -2.71 32.37
CA ASP A 51 -15.13 -4.14 32.01
C ASP A 51 -14.87 -4.36 30.50
N LEU A 52 -14.59 -3.28 29.75
CA LEU A 52 -14.23 -3.25 28.34
C LEU A 52 -12.73 -3.14 28.09
N ASP A 53 -11.91 -2.93 29.13
CA ASP A 53 -10.45 -2.75 29.03
C ASP A 53 -9.68 -4.03 28.65
N THR A 54 -10.36 -5.16 28.45
CA THR A 54 -9.78 -6.39 27.86
C THR A 54 -9.84 -6.44 26.32
N SER A 55 -10.24 -5.36 25.65
CA SER A 55 -10.23 -5.28 24.20
C SER A 55 -8.86 -4.82 23.67
N VAL A 56 -8.29 -5.60 22.73
CA VAL A 56 -7.06 -5.23 21.97
C VAL A 56 -7.32 -4.03 21.03
N PHE A 57 -8.58 -3.72 20.75
CA PHE A 57 -8.97 -2.64 19.86
C PHE A 57 -9.57 -1.47 20.65
N PRO A 58 -9.20 -0.22 20.30
CA PRO A 58 -9.83 0.94 20.90
C PRO A 58 -11.33 0.95 20.60
N ALA A 59 -12.13 1.42 21.55
CA ALA A 59 -13.55 1.67 21.33
C ALA A 59 -13.73 2.66 20.16
N PRO A 60 -14.84 2.55 19.40
CA PRO A 60 -15.14 3.50 18.35
C PRO A 60 -15.21 4.94 18.92
N PRO A 61 -14.93 5.97 18.11
CA PRO A 61 -14.98 7.34 18.57
C PRO A 61 -16.34 7.73 19.14
N ALA A 62 -16.38 8.46 20.26
CA ALA A 62 -17.61 8.78 21.00
C ALA A 62 -18.74 9.42 20.15
N PHE A 63 -18.39 10.10 19.05
CA PHE A 63 -19.35 10.70 18.13
C PHE A 63 -20.16 9.69 17.31
N PHE A 64 -19.85 8.37 17.36
CA PHE A 64 -20.61 7.37 16.61
C PHE A 64 -22.10 7.35 16.99
N HIS A 65 -22.44 7.66 18.25
CA HIS A 65 -23.80 7.76 18.74
C HIS A 65 -24.62 8.90 18.09
N ARG A 66 -23.95 9.87 17.46
CA ARG A 66 -24.60 10.98 16.76
C ARG A 66 -25.25 10.54 15.44
N TYR A 67 -24.77 9.45 14.84
CA TYR A 67 -25.25 8.92 13.56
C TYR A 67 -26.54 8.11 13.74
N THR A 68 -27.66 8.80 13.91
CA THR A 68 -29.01 8.21 13.95
C THR A 68 -29.83 8.63 12.73
N ASP A 69 -30.76 7.78 12.28
CA ASP A 69 -31.67 8.11 11.17
C ASP A 69 -32.44 9.41 11.41
N ARG A 70 -32.80 9.66 12.68
CA ARG A 70 -33.46 10.89 13.11
C ARG A 70 -32.57 12.12 12.90
N ASN A 71 -31.31 12.05 13.33
CA ASN A 71 -30.37 13.15 13.19
C ASN A 71 -30.05 13.39 11.71
N LEU A 72 -29.89 12.32 10.92
CA LEU A 72 -29.59 12.41 9.50
C LEU A 72 -30.70 13.06 8.67
N ALA A 73 -31.97 12.92 9.09
CA ALA A 73 -33.12 13.51 8.41
C ALA A 73 -33.33 15.02 8.70
N LEU A 74 -32.62 15.60 9.67
CA LEU A 74 -32.71 17.02 9.99
C LEU A 74 -31.98 17.88 8.96
N PRO A 75 -32.39 19.16 8.78
CA PRO A 75 -31.67 20.09 7.92
C PRO A 75 -30.25 20.36 8.48
N PRO A 76 -29.29 20.74 7.61
CA PRO A 76 -27.87 20.89 8.00
C PRO A 76 -27.63 21.96 9.07
N ASP A 77 -28.50 22.97 9.15
CA ASP A 77 -28.42 24.06 10.13
C ASP A 77 -29.08 23.72 11.48
N ALA A 78 -29.66 22.52 11.62
CA ALA A 78 -30.31 22.11 12.86
C ALA A 78 -29.25 21.84 13.95
N LEU A 79 -29.49 22.44 15.12
CA LEU A 79 -28.78 22.14 16.35
C LEU A 79 -29.42 20.90 17.02
N ILE A 80 -28.60 19.91 17.36
CA ILE A 80 -29.05 18.65 17.96
C ILE A 80 -28.52 18.60 19.41
N ASP A 81 -29.45 18.62 20.36
CA ASP A 81 -29.14 18.63 21.80
C ASP A 81 -29.54 17.30 22.47
N ASP A 82 -30.35 16.47 21.81
CA ASP A 82 -31.03 15.30 22.39
C ASP A 82 -30.27 13.97 22.16
N VAL A 83 -28.95 13.94 22.33
CA VAL A 83 -28.16 12.69 22.17
C VAL A 83 -27.72 12.11 23.54
N PRO A 84 -28.12 10.87 23.89
CA PRO A 84 -27.69 10.22 25.12
C PRO A 84 -26.17 10.06 25.19
N GLY A 85 -25.55 10.54 26.28
CA GLY A 85 -24.11 10.43 26.51
C GLY A 85 -23.29 11.63 26.03
N GLU A 86 -23.92 12.67 25.49
CA GLU A 86 -23.23 13.83 24.95
C GLU A 86 -23.58 15.12 25.70
N LEU A 87 -22.54 15.83 26.17
CA LEU A 87 -22.69 17.03 27.01
C LEU A 87 -22.80 18.32 26.20
N ARG A 88 -22.50 18.28 24.89
CA ARG A 88 -22.44 19.48 24.05
C ARG A 88 -23.33 19.35 22.81
N PRO A 89 -24.13 20.39 22.51
CA PRO A 89 -24.92 20.42 21.30
C PRO A 89 -23.99 20.48 20.08
N PHE A 90 -24.39 19.83 18.99
CA PHE A 90 -23.63 19.78 17.74
C PHE A 90 -24.53 20.12 16.54
N LEU A 91 -23.91 20.55 15.43
CA LEU A 91 -24.64 20.84 14.21
C LEU A 91 -24.78 19.57 13.39
N ARG A 92 -25.88 19.46 12.65
CA ARG A 92 -26.07 18.40 11.66
C ARG A 92 -24.95 18.39 10.59
N ALA A 93 -24.36 19.55 10.27
CA ALA A 93 -23.19 19.65 9.39
C ALA A 93 -21.95 18.92 9.93
N ASP A 94 -21.81 18.74 11.25
CA ASP A 94 -20.67 18.04 11.85
C ASP A 94 -20.71 16.52 11.59
N LEU A 95 -21.86 16.00 11.14
CA LEU A 95 -22.04 14.59 10.76
C LEU A 95 -21.65 14.31 9.30
N ASP A 96 -21.53 15.36 8.49
CA ASP A 96 -21.14 15.20 7.09
C ASP A 96 -19.67 14.79 6.99
N PRO A 97 -19.28 14.09 5.91
CA PRO A 97 -17.89 13.69 5.74
C PRO A 97 -16.95 14.89 5.83
N PRO A 98 -15.77 14.73 6.46
CA PRO A 98 -14.79 15.80 6.51
C PRO A 98 -14.40 16.24 5.10
N ASN A 99 -14.13 17.55 4.95
CA ASN A 99 -13.87 18.15 3.65
C ASN A 99 -12.56 17.66 3.04
N VAL A 100 -12.58 16.66 2.14
CA VAL A 100 -11.40 16.02 1.52
C VAL A 100 -10.39 17.01 0.89
N ASP A 101 -10.81 18.22 0.52
CA ASP A 101 -9.93 19.22 -0.09
C ASP A 101 -8.74 19.61 0.80
N TRP A 102 -8.94 19.65 2.13
CA TRP A 102 -7.85 19.93 3.10
C TRP A 102 -6.67 18.96 3.01
N ILE A 103 -6.95 17.70 2.72
CA ILE A 103 -5.97 16.62 2.62
C ILE A 103 -5.20 16.85 1.33
N VAL A 104 -5.92 17.10 0.22
CA VAL A 104 -5.32 17.39 -1.08
C VAL A 104 -4.42 18.64 -1.03
N GLU A 105 -4.82 19.69 -0.32
CA GLU A 105 -4.02 20.90 -0.11
C GLU A 105 -2.76 20.66 0.73
N GLU A 106 -2.87 19.86 1.80
CA GLU A 106 -1.74 19.50 2.66
C GLU A 106 -0.78 18.49 1.99
N GLY A 107 -1.24 17.77 0.96
CA GLY A 107 -0.42 16.88 0.14
C GLY A 107 0.00 15.58 0.83
N SER A 108 -0.39 15.38 2.09
CA SER A 108 -0.10 14.19 2.88
C SER A 108 -1.18 13.94 3.95
N TYR A 109 -1.29 12.70 4.44
CA TYR A 109 -2.22 12.31 5.49
C TYR A 109 -1.52 11.38 6.48
N SER A 110 -1.81 11.51 7.78
CA SER A 110 -1.21 10.64 8.80
C SER A 110 -2.08 9.45 9.13
N VAL A 111 -1.50 8.26 9.13
CA VAL A 111 -2.14 7.00 9.50
C VAL A 111 -1.23 6.27 10.48
N PHE A 112 -1.75 5.94 11.67
CA PHE A 112 -1.03 5.20 12.73
C PHE A 112 0.35 5.79 13.11
N GLY A 113 0.49 7.12 13.05
CA GLY A 113 1.74 7.81 13.36
C GLY A 113 2.73 7.93 12.21
N GLU A 114 2.39 7.41 11.03
CA GLU A 114 3.17 7.59 9.79
C GLU A 114 2.49 8.60 8.89
N THR A 115 3.26 9.52 8.30
CA THR A 115 2.75 10.49 7.33
C THR A 115 2.93 9.95 5.92
N TRP A 116 1.83 9.79 5.20
CA TRP A 116 1.76 9.25 3.85
C TRP A 116 1.49 10.37 2.84
N PRO A 117 2.29 10.52 1.77
CA PRO A 117 2.00 11.48 0.72
C PRO A 117 0.79 11.04 -0.11
N ILE A 118 0.02 12.01 -0.62
CA ILE A 118 -1.12 11.73 -1.52
C ILE A 118 -0.63 11.39 -2.92
N ASP A 119 0.34 12.16 -3.41
CA ASP A 119 1.10 11.83 -4.61
C ASP A 119 2.20 10.85 -4.23
N GLU A 120 1.92 9.55 -4.35
CA GLU A 120 2.92 8.50 -4.15
C GLU A 120 3.93 8.50 -5.30
N LYS A 121 4.91 9.40 -5.23
CA LYS A 121 6.08 9.42 -6.10
C LYS A 121 7.18 8.62 -5.43
N VAL A 122 7.66 7.58 -6.12
CA VAL A 122 8.87 6.87 -5.69
C VAL A 122 10.02 7.87 -5.73
N PRO A 123 10.68 8.17 -4.59
CA PRO A 123 11.78 9.14 -4.55
C PRO A 123 12.90 8.69 -5.48
N THR A 124 13.58 9.64 -6.10
CA THR A 124 14.70 9.31 -7.01
C THR A 124 15.88 8.76 -6.21
N LEU A 125 16.73 7.93 -6.85
CA LEU A 125 17.91 7.38 -6.18
C LEU A 125 18.84 8.50 -5.66
N GLN A 126 18.94 9.61 -6.39
CA GLN A 126 19.71 10.79 -5.99
C GLN A 126 19.12 11.48 -4.76
N GLU A 127 17.79 11.62 -4.68
CA GLU A 127 17.10 12.16 -3.50
C GLU A 127 17.30 11.28 -2.26
N MET A 128 17.41 9.96 -2.46
CA MET A 128 17.73 8.99 -1.40
C MET A 128 19.21 8.98 -1.01
N GLY A 129 20.06 9.78 -1.65
CA GLY A 129 21.51 9.80 -1.43
C GLY A 129 22.22 8.52 -1.90
N VAL A 130 21.57 7.72 -2.75
CA VAL A 130 22.08 6.45 -3.26
C VAL A 130 22.75 6.68 -4.62
N PRO A 131 24.03 6.28 -4.82
CA PRO A 131 24.67 6.39 -6.12
C PRO A 131 23.97 5.51 -7.16
N GLU A 132 23.61 6.11 -8.29
CA GLU A 132 23.08 5.39 -9.44
C GLU A 132 24.16 4.51 -10.06
N MET A 133 23.90 3.20 -10.13
CA MET A 133 24.83 2.20 -10.67
C MET A 133 24.52 1.79 -12.11
N PHE A 134 23.63 2.50 -12.79
CA PHE A 134 23.22 2.22 -14.17
C PHE A 134 23.23 3.48 -15.03
N ASP A 135 23.34 3.31 -16.35
CA ASP A 135 23.26 4.42 -17.29
C ASP A 135 21.78 4.84 -17.46
N PRO A 136 21.42 6.12 -17.23
CA PRO A 136 20.05 6.61 -17.38
C PRO A 136 19.53 6.51 -18.83
N ASN A 137 20.41 6.48 -19.84
CA ASN A 137 20.02 6.39 -21.25
C ASN A 137 19.91 4.96 -21.78
N ALA A 138 20.37 3.96 -21.02
CA ALA A 138 20.34 2.58 -21.43
C ALA A 138 18.98 1.91 -21.16
N ASP A 139 18.71 0.84 -21.91
CA ASP A 139 17.55 -0.01 -21.71
C ASP A 139 17.52 -0.55 -20.27
N ARG A 140 16.44 -0.25 -19.53
CA ARG A 140 16.27 -0.64 -18.13
C ARG A 140 16.45 -2.13 -17.88
N LYS A 141 16.03 -2.97 -18.83
CA LYS A 141 16.23 -4.44 -18.78
C LYS A 141 17.70 -4.84 -18.89
N ALA A 142 18.47 -4.18 -19.76
CA ALA A 142 19.89 -4.43 -19.92
C ALA A 142 20.66 -3.96 -18.68
N SER A 143 20.31 -2.80 -18.14
CA SER A 143 20.84 -2.28 -16.88
C SER A 143 20.58 -3.24 -15.71
N LEU A 144 19.37 -3.79 -15.59
CA LEU A 144 19.03 -4.78 -14.56
C LEU A 144 19.87 -6.06 -14.69
N GLN A 145 20.08 -6.56 -15.92
CA GLN A 145 20.95 -7.71 -16.16
C GLN A 145 22.41 -7.41 -15.83
N SER A 146 22.90 -6.19 -16.11
CA SER A 146 24.24 -5.76 -15.74
C SER A 146 24.41 -5.77 -14.23
N LEU A 147 23.47 -5.15 -13.49
CA LEU A 147 23.48 -5.15 -12.02
C LEU A 147 23.40 -6.55 -11.43
N LEU A 148 22.62 -7.46 -12.02
CA LEU A 148 22.58 -8.86 -11.60
C LEU A 148 23.94 -9.55 -11.76
N ARG A 149 24.64 -9.32 -12.88
CA ARG A 149 26.00 -9.85 -13.09
C ARG A 149 26.97 -9.28 -12.05
N THR A 150 26.90 -7.98 -11.81
CA THR A 150 27.70 -7.31 -10.77
C THR A 150 27.41 -7.90 -9.39
N LEU A 151 26.14 -8.11 -9.03
CA LEU A 151 25.74 -8.71 -7.75
C LEU A 151 26.36 -10.10 -7.55
N ILE A 152 26.32 -10.94 -8.60
CA ILE A 152 26.89 -12.29 -8.56
C ILE A 152 28.41 -12.22 -8.35
N VAL A 153 29.11 -11.34 -9.08
CA VAL A 153 30.55 -11.16 -8.94
C VAL A 153 30.90 -10.65 -7.54
N SER A 154 30.19 -9.65 -7.02
CA SER A 154 30.40 -9.13 -5.66
C SER A 154 30.14 -10.17 -4.59
N TYR A 155 29.14 -11.04 -4.77
CA TYR A 155 28.89 -12.16 -3.87
C TYR A 155 30.03 -13.18 -3.88
N THR A 156 30.58 -13.53 -5.05
CA THR A 156 31.74 -14.41 -5.13
C THR A 156 32.98 -13.80 -4.47
N GLN A 157 33.21 -12.50 -4.66
CA GLN A 157 34.29 -11.77 -3.99
C GLN A 157 34.10 -11.73 -2.47
N LEU A 158 32.86 -11.63 -2.00
CA LEU A 158 32.54 -11.67 -0.57
C LEU A 158 32.86 -13.04 0.02
N LEU A 159 32.51 -14.13 -0.68
CA LEU A 159 32.88 -15.48 -0.25
C LEU A 159 34.40 -15.65 -0.19
N ASP A 160 35.13 -15.18 -1.19
CA ASP A 160 36.60 -15.21 -1.20
C ASP A 160 37.19 -14.41 -0.03
N ALA A 161 36.63 -13.22 0.26
CA ALA A 161 37.06 -12.39 1.37
C ALA A 161 36.74 -13.01 2.75
N LEU A 162 35.64 -13.75 2.88
CA LEU A 162 35.27 -14.46 4.11
C LEU A 162 36.10 -15.73 4.34
N LEU A 163 36.53 -16.38 3.25
CA LEU A 163 37.43 -17.53 3.30
C LEU A 163 38.89 -17.13 3.50
N ALA A 164 39.24 -15.89 3.18
CA ALA A 164 40.56 -15.33 3.45
C ALA A 164 40.78 -15.13 4.97
N PRO A 165 42.03 -15.25 5.46
CA PRO A 165 42.34 -14.96 6.86
C PRO A 165 41.93 -13.52 7.20
N PRO A 166 41.29 -13.28 8.37
CA PRO A 166 40.81 -11.95 8.71
C PRO A 166 42.00 -10.96 8.76
N PRO A 167 41.86 -9.76 8.17
CA PRO A 167 42.95 -8.79 8.05
C PRO A 167 43.48 -8.32 9.42
N SER A 168 42.67 -8.43 10.48
CA SER A 168 43.05 -8.18 11.87
C SER A 168 44.18 -9.09 12.37
N LEU A 169 44.38 -10.27 11.76
CA LEU A 169 45.46 -11.21 12.10
C LEU A 169 46.64 -11.11 11.14
N ALA A 170 46.43 -10.65 9.90
CA ALA A 170 47.47 -10.59 8.90
C ALA A 170 48.29 -9.29 9.00
N HIS A 171 47.65 -8.12 8.92
CA HIS A 171 48.29 -6.80 8.91
C HIS A 171 47.46 -5.80 9.73
N PRO A 172 47.85 -5.47 10.98
CA PRO A 172 47.13 -4.48 11.78
C PRO A 172 47.23 -3.11 11.09
N GLN A 173 46.14 -2.69 10.45
CA GLN A 173 46.05 -1.38 9.84
C GLN A 173 45.87 -0.31 10.93
N PRO A 174 46.56 0.84 10.82
CA PRO A 174 46.38 1.93 11.77
C PRO A 174 44.91 2.39 11.77
N PRO A 175 44.34 2.70 12.94
CA PRO A 175 42.96 3.20 13.02
C PRO A 175 42.83 4.51 12.26
N LEU A 176 41.64 4.75 11.70
CA LEU A 176 41.31 6.05 11.10
C LEU A 176 41.45 7.17 12.15
N PRO A 177 41.60 8.44 11.74
CA PRO A 177 41.69 9.60 12.66
C PRO A 177 40.55 9.69 13.69
N ASP A 178 39.42 9.03 13.43
CA ASP A 178 38.26 8.90 14.32
C ASP A 178 38.35 7.72 15.33
N GLY A 179 39.47 6.98 15.39
CA GLY A 179 39.66 5.83 16.27
C GLY A 179 39.00 4.53 15.83
N ARG A 180 38.35 4.51 14.67
CA ARG A 180 37.63 3.33 14.13
C ARG A 180 38.57 2.43 13.32
N PRO A 181 38.44 1.10 13.37
CA PRO A 181 39.17 0.23 12.46
C PRO A 181 38.72 0.50 11.01
N PRO A 182 39.63 0.43 10.03
CA PRO A 182 39.27 0.56 8.63
C PRO A 182 38.26 -0.52 8.24
N PRO A 183 37.24 -0.18 7.41
CA PRO A 183 36.21 -1.13 7.03
C PRO A 183 36.84 -2.29 6.29
N SER A 184 36.54 -3.50 6.78
CA SER A 184 37.00 -4.76 6.21
C SER A 184 36.49 -4.93 4.78
N ASP A 185 37.20 -5.71 3.97
CA ASP A 185 36.80 -5.96 2.58
C ASP A 185 35.39 -6.58 2.51
N SER A 186 35.03 -7.42 3.49
CA SER A 186 33.68 -7.99 3.62
C SER A 186 32.60 -6.94 3.89
N GLU A 187 32.86 -5.96 4.78
CA GLU A 187 31.92 -4.85 5.05
C GLU A 187 31.72 -3.97 3.81
N ARG A 188 32.80 -3.64 3.09
CA ARG A 188 32.73 -2.87 1.84
C ARG A 188 31.92 -3.59 0.76
N LEU A 189 32.15 -4.89 0.58
CA LEU A 189 31.42 -5.72 -0.37
C LEU A 189 29.95 -5.86 0.03
N THR A 190 29.64 -5.96 1.33
CA THR A 190 28.26 -6.02 1.83
C THR A 190 27.50 -4.73 1.56
N GLU A 191 28.10 -3.56 1.84
CA GLU A 191 27.48 -2.27 1.50
C GLU A 191 27.34 -2.10 -0.01
N HIS A 192 28.31 -2.55 -0.81
CA HIS A 192 28.20 -2.54 -2.26
C HIS A 192 27.03 -3.39 -2.76
N MET A 193 26.84 -4.60 -2.22
CA MET A 193 25.69 -5.45 -2.53
C MET A 193 24.36 -4.83 -2.12
N ARG A 194 24.30 -4.16 -0.96
CA ARG A 194 23.12 -3.42 -0.50
C ARG A 194 22.74 -2.33 -1.52
N LEU A 195 23.71 -1.56 -2.00
CA LEU A 195 23.49 -0.52 -3.01
C LEU A 195 23.00 -1.09 -4.34
N ILE A 196 23.56 -2.24 -4.78
CA ILE A 196 23.08 -2.94 -5.98
C ILE A 196 21.62 -3.35 -5.80
N ALA A 197 21.25 -3.92 -4.66
CA ALA A 197 19.89 -4.35 -4.38
C ALA A 197 18.88 -3.18 -4.42
N ILE A 198 19.24 -2.03 -3.85
CA ILE A 198 18.41 -0.81 -3.89
C ILE A 198 18.24 -0.32 -5.34
N ASN A 199 19.33 -0.25 -6.11
CA ASN A 199 19.29 0.13 -7.53
C ASN A 199 18.43 -0.83 -8.37
N MET A 200 18.54 -2.14 -8.13
CA MET A 200 17.70 -3.14 -8.81
C MET A 200 16.22 -2.98 -8.45
N HIS A 201 15.90 -2.77 -7.17
CA HIS A 201 14.52 -2.53 -6.72
C HIS A 201 13.92 -1.29 -7.41
N TYR A 202 14.68 -0.20 -7.48
CA TYR A 202 14.28 1.01 -8.19
C TYR A 202 13.97 0.74 -9.67
N LEU A 203 14.87 0.06 -10.39
CA LEU A 203 14.66 -0.29 -11.81
C LEU A 203 13.45 -1.21 -12.02
N ILE A 204 13.20 -2.15 -11.11
CA ILE A 204 12.02 -3.03 -11.17
C ILE A 204 10.75 -2.21 -11.00
N ASN A 205 10.75 -1.23 -10.10
CA ASN A 205 9.61 -0.36 -9.88
C ASN A 205 9.31 0.52 -11.10
N GLU A 206 10.34 1.05 -11.77
CA GLU A 206 10.17 1.75 -13.05
C GLU A 206 9.61 0.82 -14.14
N LEU A 207 9.99 -0.46 -14.13
CA LEU A 207 9.52 -1.50 -15.05
C LEU A 207 8.15 -2.10 -14.69
N ARG A 208 7.51 -1.64 -13.60
CA ARG A 208 6.20 -2.12 -13.15
C ARG A 208 5.01 -1.27 -13.63
N PRO A 209 5.01 -0.56 -14.78
CA PRO A 209 3.87 0.29 -15.06
C PRO A 209 2.64 -0.59 -15.24
N ALA A 210 1.62 -0.34 -14.41
CA ALA A 210 0.27 -0.89 -14.51
C ALA A 210 -0.33 -0.70 -15.93
N ARG A 211 0.30 0.12 -16.76
CA ARG A 211 0.00 0.33 -18.17
C ARG A 211 0.02 -0.97 -18.98
N GLU A 212 0.98 -1.88 -18.77
CA GLU A 212 1.00 -3.13 -19.54
C GLU A 212 -0.11 -4.09 -19.09
N THR A 213 -0.38 -4.17 -17.79
CA THR A 213 -1.53 -4.93 -17.24
C THR A 213 -2.86 -4.34 -17.71
N LEU A 214 -3.02 -3.02 -17.66
CA LEU A 214 -4.21 -2.32 -18.14
C LEU A 214 -4.41 -2.52 -19.65
N LYS A 215 -3.34 -2.39 -20.43
CA LYS A 215 -3.36 -2.63 -21.88
C LYS A 215 -3.74 -4.08 -22.21
N ALA A 216 -3.23 -5.06 -21.45
CA ALA A 216 -3.64 -6.45 -21.58
C ALA A 216 -5.12 -6.64 -21.23
N MET A 217 -5.60 -6.03 -20.13
CA MET A 217 -7.01 -6.06 -19.73
C MET A 217 -7.91 -5.43 -20.80
N MET A 218 -7.56 -4.26 -21.33
CA MET A 218 -8.32 -3.59 -22.39
C MET A 218 -8.36 -4.41 -23.67
N ARG A 219 -7.25 -5.05 -24.06
CA ARG A 219 -7.21 -5.98 -25.20
C ARG A 219 -8.16 -7.16 -24.98
N ALA A 220 -8.12 -7.79 -23.80
CA ALA A 220 -9.02 -8.87 -23.46
C ALA A 220 -10.50 -8.43 -23.48
N GLN A 221 -10.82 -7.22 -23.01
CA GLN A 221 -12.17 -6.65 -23.09
C GLN A 221 -12.62 -6.44 -24.54
N ILE A 222 -11.73 -5.96 -25.42
CA ILE A 222 -12.04 -5.79 -26.84
C ILE A 222 -12.31 -7.14 -27.50
N GLU A 223 -11.49 -8.15 -27.21
CA GLU A 223 -11.66 -9.51 -27.74
C GLU A 223 -12.98 -10.13 -27.26
N LEU A 224 -13.30 -9.99 -25.98
CA LEU A 224 -14.57 -10.43 -25.42
C LEU A 224 -15.76 -9.75 -26.11
N ARG A 225 -15.70 -8.43 -26.32
CA ARG A 225 -16.76 -7.69 -27.03
C ARG A 225 -16.91 -8.15 -28.48
N LYS A 226 -15.80 -8.40 -29.19
CA LYS A 226 -15.82 -8.93 -30.56
C LYS A 226 -16.46 -10.31 -30.60
N ALA A 227 -16.07 -11.22 -29.71
CA ALA A 227 -16.62 -12.57 -29.62
C ALA A 227 -18.13 -12.54 -29.35
N LYS A 228 -18.59 -11.70 -28.41
CA LYS A 228 -20.03 -11.50 -28.14
C LYS A 228 -20.78 -11.00 -29.37
N THR A 229 -20.24 -10.02 -30.10
CA THR A 229 -20.86 -9.52 -31.34
C THR A 229 -20.97 -10.59 -32.42
N VAL A 230 -19.93 -11.43 -32.58
CA VAL A 230 -19.97 -12.55 -33.52
C VAL A 230 -21.05 -13.56 -33.12
N ALA A 231 -21.13 -13.92 -31.84
CA ALA A 231 -22.15 -14.84 -31.33
C ALA A 231 -23.58 -14.29 -31.55
N ILE A 232 -23.82 -13.01 -31.28
CA ILE A 232 -25.12 -12.36 -31.51
C ILE A 232 -25.47 -12.41 -33.01
N ARG A 233 -24.52 -12.08 -33.89
CA ARG A 233 -24.75 -12.13 -35.35
C ARG A 233 -25.08 -13.54 -35.83
N GLN A 234 -24.42 -14.56 -35.30
CA GLN A 234 -24.74 -15.96 -35.60
C GLN A 234 -26.16 -16.32 -35.16
N ARG A 235 -26.56 -15.95 -33.93
CA ARG A 235 -27.93 -16.17 -33.44
C ARG A 235 -28.97 -15.43 -34.27
N CYS A 236 -28.73 -14.17 -34.63
CA CYS A 236 -29.62 -13.43 -35.51
C CYS A 236 -29.76 -14.09 -36.88
N PHE A 237 -28.67 -14.64 -37.42
CA PHE A 237 -28.69 -15.39 -38.68
C PHE A 237 -29.54 -16.67 -38.54
N GLU A 238 -29.34 -17.47 -37.50
CA GLU A 238 -30.14 -18.67 -37.19
C GLU A 238 -31.64 -18.35 -37.08
N ILE A 239 -31.99 -17.29 -36.35
CA ILE A 239 -33.38 -16.83 -36.19
C ILE A 239 -33.96 -16.38 -37.54
N THR A 240 -33.20 -15.62 -38.33
CA THR A 240 -33.67 -15.15 -39.64
C THR A 240 -33.88 -16.31 -40.59
N THR A 241 -32.99 -17.31 -40.58
CA THR A 241 -33.14 -18.52 -41.42
C THR A 241 -34.36 -19.34 -41.02
N THR A 242 -34.60 -19.54 -39.73
CA THR A 242 -35.78 -20.29 -39.25
C THR A 242 -37.08 -19.54 -39.51
N LEU A 243 -37.11 -18.22 -39.33
CA LEU A 243 -38.26 -17.41 -39.72
C LEU A 243 -38.52 -17.47 -41.22
N SER A 244 -37.47 -17.44 -42.05
CA SER A 244 -37.63 -17.54 -43.50
C SER A 244 -38.17 -18.91 -43.93
N SER A 245 -37.73 -20.00 -43.29
CA SER A 245 -38.25 -21.34 -43.59
C SER A 245 -39.71 -21.49 -43.16
N LEU A 246 -40.05 -21.02 -41.96
CA LEU A 246 -41.45 -21.01 -41.49
C LEU A 246 -42.34 -20.16 -42.39
N HIS A 247 -41.87 -18.99 -42.84
CA HIS A 247 -42.60 -18.15 -43.78
C HIS A 247 -42.82 -18.86 -45.13
N THR A 248 -41.82 -19.58 -45.64
CA THR A 248 -42.00 -20.40 -46.85
C THR A 248 -42.97 -21.57 -46.63
N ASP A 249 -42.95 -22.21 -45.46
CA ASP A 249 -43.86 -23.31 -45.12
C ASP A 249 -45.31 -22.83 -45.01
N VAL A 250 -45.55 -21.65 -44.41
CA VAL A 250 -46.86 -21.01 -44.33
C VAL A 250 -47.37 -20.63 -45.72
N LEU A 251 -46.52 -20.04 -46.57
CA LEU A 251 -46.89 -19.73 -47.96
C LEU A 251 -47.18 -20.99 -48.78
N ALA A 252 -46.44 -22.07 -48.57
CA ALA A 252 -46.69 -23.36 -49.21
C ALA A 252 -48.00 -24.01 -48.72
N ALA A 253 -48.36 -23.84 -47.43
CA ALA A 253 -49.63 -24.30 -46.87
C ALA A 253 -50.83 -23.47 -47.33
N ALA A 254 -50.62 -22.19 -47.67
CA ALA A 254 -51.65 -21.30 -48.22
C ALA A 254 -51.91 -21.51 -49.73
N SER A 255 -51.13 -22.35 -50.41
CA SER A 255 -51.38 -22.81 -51.77
C SER A 255 -52.61 -23.76 -51.79
N PRO A 256 -53.55 -23.61 -52.74
CA PRO A 256 -54.89 -24.20 -52.69
C PRO A 256 -54.99 -25.73 -52.88
N THR A 257 -53.90 -26.49 -52.72
CA THR A 257 -53.84 -27.92 -53.07
C THR A 257 -53.40 -28.84 -51.91
N ALA A 258 -53.48 -28.43 -50.65
CA ALA A 258 -53.12 -29.27 -49.48
C ALA A 258 -54.33 -29.65 -48.59
N PRO A 259 -54.36 -30.87 -48.01
CA PRO A 259 -55.51 -31.38 -47.27
C PRO A 259 -55.68 -30.69 -45.91
N ALA A 260 -56.93 -30.43 -45.51
CA ALA A 260 -57.35 -29.64 -44.34
C ALA A 260 -56.80 -30.06 -42.94
N SER A 261 -56.03 -31.14 -42.85
CA SER A 261 -55.45 -31.64 -41.60
C SER A 261 -54.14 -30.93 -41.21
N SER A 262 -53.32 -30.50 -42.19
CA SER A 262 -52.02 -29.85 -41.91
C SER A 262 -52.13 -28.40 -41.44
N ALA A 263 -53.19 -27.68 -41.84
CA ALA A 263 -53.40 -26.28 -41.47
C ALA A 263 -53.73 -26.09 -39.97
N SER A 264 -54.41 -27.05 -39.34
CA SER A 264 -54.74 -26.97 -37.91
C SER A 264 -53.52 -27.21 -37.02
N ALA A 265 -52.58 -28.07 -37.46
CA ALA A 265 -51.37 -28.37 -36.71
C ALA A 265 -50.35 -27.21 -36.75
N THR A 266 -50.24 -26.52 -37.88
CA THR A 266 -49.34 -25.36 -38.03
C THR A 266 -49.83 -24.13 -37.26
N LEU A 267 -51.14 -23.91 -37.18
CA LEU A 267 -51.72 -22.84 -36.35
C LEU A 267 -51.47 -23.08 -34.85
N SER A 268 -51.60 -24.32 -34.38
CA SER A 268 -51.27 -24.69 -32.99
C SER A 268 -49.78 -24.49 -32.69
N ALA A 269 -48.90 -24.89 -33.60
CA ALA A 269 -47.46 -24.69 -33.45
C ALA A 269 -47.08 -23.20 -33.46
N ALA A 270 -47.74 -22.37 -34.28
CA ALA A 270 -47.52 -20.93 -34.29
C ALA A 270 -47.93 -20.27 -32.96
N ASP A 271 -49.05 -20.69 -32.38
CA ASP A 271 -49.53 -20.19 -31.08
C ASP A 271 -48.57 -20.55 -29.93
N GLU A 272 -48.07 -21.80 -29.93
CA GLU A 272 -47.04 -22.24 -28.96
C GLU A 272 -45.73 -21.45 -29.07
N THR A 273 -45.30 -21.09 -30.29
CA THR A 273 -44.08 -20.28 -30.48
C THR A 273 -44.26 -18.82 -30.05
N LEU A 274 -45.46 -18.26 -30.20
CA LEU A 274 -45.79 -16.92 -29.71
C LEU A 274 -45.73 -16.87 -28.18
N GLU A 275 -46.31 -17.87 -27.52
CA GLU A 275 -46.29 -17.98 -26.06
C GLU A 275 -44.85 -18.18 -25.52
N ALA A 276 -44.00 -18.90 -26.26
CA ALA A 276 -42.58 -19.08 -25.91
C ALA A 276 -41.76 -17.78 -26.05
N LEU A 277 -42.04 -16.97 -27.08
CA LEU A 277 -41.41 -15.66 -27.26
C LEU A 277 -41.81 -14.67 -26.17
N GLU A 278 -43.07 -14.72 -25.72
CA GLU A 278 -43.56 -13.86 -24.66
C GLU A 278 -42.93 -14.20 -23.30
N LYS A 279 -42.74 -15.50 -23.01
CA LYS A 279 -41.98 -15.96 -21.84
C LYS A 279 -40.51 -15.51 -21.87
N LEU A 280 -39.86 -15.59 -23.03
CA LEU A 280 -38.48 -15.09 -23.20
C LEU A 280 -38.37 -13.59 -23.00
N ARG A 281 -39.33 -12.80 -23.48
CA ARG A 281 -39.39 -11.35 -23.27
C ARG A 281 -39.47 -10.99 -21.79
N ILE A 282 -40.32 -11.68 -21.02
CA ILE A 282 -40.46 -11.46 -19.57
C ILE A 282 -39.14 -11.76 -18.84
N ILE A 283 -38.42 -12.82 -19.23
CA ILE A 283 -37.13 -13.19 -18.63
C ILE A 283 -36.06 -12.13 -18.94
N VAL A 284 -36.04 -11.58 -20.16
CA VAL A 284 -35.11 -10.52 -20.53
C VAL A 284 -35.40 -9.23 -19.75
N ASP A 285 -36.66 -8.84 -19.61
CA ASP A 285 -37.06 -7.67 -18.81
C ASP A 285 -36.74 -7.83 -17.31
N ALA A 286 -36.69 -9.07 -16.81
CA ALA A 286 -36.28 -9.38 -15.44
C ALA A 286 -34.76 -9.34 -15.24
N MET A 287 -33.95 -9.59 -16.28
CA MET A 287 -32.49 -9.51 -16.22
C MET A 287 -31.92 -8.10 -16.38
N VAL A 288 -32.73 -7.15 -16.86
CA VAL A 288 -32.33 -5.76 -17.11
C VAL A 288 -32.59 -4.83 -15.92
N ARG A 289 -33.29 -5.30 -14.87
CA ARG A 289 -33.42 -4.62 -13.57
C ARG A 289 -32.38 -5.12 -12.58
#